data_AF-A0A5J6MDL2-F1
#
_entry.id   AF-A0A5J6MDL2-F1
#
_cell.length_a   1.000
_cell.length_b   1.000
_cell.length_c   1.000
_cell.angle_alpha   90.00
_cell.angle_beta   90.00
_cell.angle_gamma   90.00
#
_symmetry.space_group_name_H-M   'P 1'
#
loop_
_entity.id
_entity.type
_entity.pdbx_description
1 polymer ?
#
loop_
_entity_poly.entity_id
_entity_poly.type
_entity_poly.pdbx_seq_one_letter_code
_entity_poly.pdbx_strand_id
1 'polypeptide(L)'
;NMEVLEEFEPQVTPNATKVFVNGVWVGIHRDPSHLVTTMQNLRRRNMISHEVSLIRDIREREFKIFTDTGRVCRPLFVIDNDPKSENSGGLVLNKEHIRKLEADKDLPTDMAPEERRE
;
A
#
# COMPACT_ATOMS: atom_id res chain seq x y z
N ASN A 1 4.40 -6.56 16.19
CA ASN A 1 3.26 -7.50 16.31
C ASN A 1 2.03 -6.71 16.69
N MET A 2 0.88 -7.08 16.12
CA MET A 2 -0.43 -6.57 16.51
C MET A 2 -0.75 -7.08 17.92
N GLU A 3 -1.25 -6.19 18.77
CA GLU A 3 -1.88 -6.57 20.04
C GLU A 3 -3.38 -6.36 19.88
N VAL A 4 -4.15 -7.33 20.39
CA VAL A 4 -5.62 -7.28 20.35
C VAL A 4 -6.15 -6.24 21.33
N LEU A 5 -7.33 -5.72 21.06
CA LEU A 5 -7.91 -4.64 21.87
C LEU A 5 -8.17 -5.06 23.32
N GLU A 6 -8.51 -6.32 23.52
CA GLU A 6 -8.80 -6.90 24.83
C GLU A 6 -7.57 -6.91 25.77
N GLU A 7 -6.37 -6.90 25.19
CA GLU A 7 -5.09 -6.89 25.91
C GLU A 7 -4.48 -5.48 26.03
N PHE A 8 -5.18 -4.46 25.49
CA PHE A 8 -4.66 -3.10 25.46
C PHE A 8 -4.84 -2.39 26.80
N GLU A 9 -3.72 -2.10 27.46
CA GLU A 9 -3.65 -1.19 28.60
C GLU A 9 -3.10 0.19 28.19
N PRO A 10 -3.93 1.26 28.18
CA PRO A 10 -3.51 2.60 27.74
C PRO A 10 -2.35 3.19 28.56
N GLN A 11 -2.25 2.81 29.84
CA GLN A 11 -1.21 3.27 30.75
C GLN A 11 0.16 2.67 30.40
N VAL A 12 0.18 1.42 29.89
CA VAL A 12 1.40 0.69 29.56
C VAL A 12 1.91 1.08 28.17
N THR A 13 1.01 1.35 27.22
CA THR A 13 1.36 1.64 25.82
C THR A 13 0.71 2.93 25.29
N PRO A 14 0.99 4.10 25.89
CA PRO A 14 0.32 5.37 25.53
C PRO A 14 0.62 5.83 24.09
N ASN A 15 1.71 5.33 23.50
CA ASN A 15 2.17 5.69 22.15
C ASN A 15 1.78 4.67 21.07
N ALA A 16 0.99 3.66 21.39
CA ALA A 16 0.53 2.70 20.39
C ALA A 16 -0.42 3.35 19.37
N THR A 17 -0.36 2.87 18.13
CA THR A 17 -1.26 3.31 17.05
C THR A 17 -2.45 2.37 16.97
N LYS A 18 -3.66 2.93 17.00
CA LYS A 18 -4.92 2.21 16.84
C LYS A 18 -5.07 1.75 15.39
N VAL A 19 -5.49 0.51 15.18
CA VAL A 19 -5.72 -0.05 13.84
C VAL A 19 -7.23 -0.23 13.64
N PHE A 20 -7.76 0.37 12.58
CA PHE A 20 -9.17 0.30 12.22
C PHE A 20 -9.34 -0.39 10.86
N VAL A 21 -10.38 -1.22 10.76
CA VAL A 21 -10.82 -1.83 9.51
C VAL A 21 -12.29 -1.51 9.31
N ASN A 22 -12.64 -0.78 8.26
CA ASN A 22 -14.01 -0.31 7.97
C ASN A 22 -14.70 0.34 9.18
N GLY A 23 -13.94 1.15 9.94
CA GLY A 23 -14.42 1.84 11.14
C GLY A 23 -14.40 1.01 12.43
N VAL A 24 -14.16 -0.30 12.36
CA VAL A 24 -14.04 -1.17 13.55
C VAL A 24 -12.61 -1.11 14.08
N TRP A 25 -12.43 -0.81 15.36
CA TRP A 25 -11.14 -0.86 16.03
C TRP A 25 -10.76 -2.33 16.31
N VAL A 26 -9.76 -2.85 15.61
CA VAL A 26 -9.37 -4.27 15.68
C VAL A 26 -8.18 -4.55 16.59
N GLY A 27 -7.46 -3.51 17.01
CA GLY A 27 -6.31 -3.64 17.92
C GLY A 27 -5.33 -2.48 17.78
N ILE A 28 -4.12 -2.69 18.28
CA ILE A 28 -3.07 -1.67 18.29
C ILE A 28 -1.75 -2.20 17.73
N HIS A 29 -0.90 -1.29 17.27
CA HIS A 29 0.46 -1.62 16.83
C HIS A 29 1.46 -0.60 17.36
N ARG A 30 2.58 -1.09 17.92
CA ARG A 30 3.65 -0.25 18.49
C ARG A 30 4.56 0.37 17.43
N ASP A 31 4.72 -0.29 16.27
CA ASP A 31 5.49 0.22 15.12
C ASP A 31 4.60 0.41 13.88
N PRO A 32 3.79 1.48 13.82
CA PRO A 32 2.90 1.73 12.69
C PRO A 32 3.65 1.98 11.38
N SER A 33 4.90 2.46 11.44
CA SER A 33 5.69 2.77 10.24
C SER A 33 5.99 1.49 9.46
N HIS A 34 6.45 0.43 10.14
CA HIS A 34 6.68 -0.87 9.51
C HIS A 34 5.39 -1.51 8.96
N LEU A 35 4.30 -1.43 9.73
CA LEU A 35 3.00 -1.97 9.33
C LEU A 35 2.48 -1.30 8.03
N VAL A 36 2.53 0.03 7.98
CA VAL A 36 2.06 0.80 6.83
C VAL A 36 2.88 0.47 5.58
N THR A 37 4.20 0.41 5.69
CA THR A 37 5.09 0.04 4.57
C THR A 37 4.78 -1.38 4.07
N THR A 38 4.59 -2.33 4.97
CA THR A 38 4.23 -3.71 4.64
C THR A 38 2.90 -3.77 3.89
N MET A 39 1.86 -3.12 4.39
CA MET A 39 0.53 -3.10 3.77
C MET A 39 0.53 -2.40 2.41
N GLN A 40 1.25 -1.29 2.27
CA GLN A 40 1.41 -0.62 0.98
C GLN A 40 2.11 -1.51 -0.04
N ASN A 41 3.13 -2.27 0.37
CA ASN A 41 3.83 -3.20 -0.51
C ASN A 41 2.94 -4.37 -0.93
N LEU A 42 2.13 -4.93 -0.03
CA LEU A 42 1.13 -5.94 -0.37
C LEU A 42 0.13 -5.41 -1.41
N ARG A 43 -0.32 -4.16 -1.27
CA ARG A 43 -1.23 -3.52 -2.24
C ARG A 43 -0.56 -3.32 -3.60
N ARG A 44 0.68 -2.85 -3.61
CA ARG A 44 1.45 -2.61 -4.85
C ARG A 44 1.78 -3.92 -5.59
N ARG A 45 1.93 -5.03 -4.88
CA ARG A 45 2.12 -6.37 -5.46
C ARG A 45 0.81 -7.08 -5.81
N ASN A 46 -0.33 -6.40 -5.66
CA ASN A 46 -1.67 -6.94 -5.92
C ASN A 46 -2.01 -8.18 -5.05
N MET A 47 -1.35 -8.36 -3.90
CA MET A 47 -1.68 -9.39 -2.90
C MET A 47 -2.91 -9.01 -2.09
N ILE A 48 -3.14 -7.71 -1.92
CA ILE A 48 -4.41 -7.13 -1.51
C ILE A 48 -4.92 -6.23 -2.63
N SER A 49 -6.23 -6.12 -2.78
CA SER A 49 -6.84 -5.34 -3.87
C SER A 49 -6.31 -3.90 -3.86
N HIS A 50 -6.00 -3.38 -5.06
CA HIS A 50 -5.57 -2.00 -5.26
C HIS A 50 -6.63 -0.98 -4.83
N GLU A 51 -7.89 -1.39 -4.72
CA GLU A 51 -9.01 -0.59 -4.24
C GLU A 51 -9.01 -0.40 -2.71
N VAL A 52 -8.19 -1.15 -1.96
CA VAL A 52 -8.09 -0.98 -0.50
C VAL A 52 -7.42 0.36 -0.17
N SER A 53 -8.11 1.23 0.58
CA SER A 53 -7.52 2.48 1.07
C SER A 53 -6.77 2.22 2.38
N LEU A 54 -5.55 2.72 2.43
CA LEU A 54 -4.66 2.64 3.60
C LEU A 54 -4.32 4.07 4.02
N ILE A 55 -4.74 4.47 5.21
CA ILE A 55 -4.59 5.85 5.71
C ILE A 55 -3.91 5.79 7.07
N ARG A 56 -2.75 6.45 7.18
CA ARG A 56 -2.05 6.63 8.45
C ARG A 56 -2.25 8.06 8.93
N ASP A 57 -3.05 8.24 9.97
CA ASP A 57 -3.16 9.51 10.69
C ASP A 57 -2.13 9.54 11.83
N ILE A 58 -1.05 10.31 11.63
CA ILE A 58 0.06 10.38 12.58
C ILE A 58 -0.33 11.17 13.83
N ARG A 59 -1.20 12.18 13.69
CA ARG A 59 -1.58 13.06 14.81
C ARG A 59 -2.52 12.32 15.75
N GLU A 60 -3.53 11.67 15.19
CA GLU A 60 -4.52 10.91 15.96
C GLU A 60 -4.02 9.51 16.37
N ARG A 61 -2.84 9.11 15.88
CA ARG A 61 -2.24 7.78 16.09
C ARG A 61 -3.19 6.68 15.64
N GLU A 62 -3.66 6.78 14.40
CA GLU A 62 -4.58 5.82 13.79
C GLU A 62 -4.05 5.31 12.46
N PHE A 63 -4.24 4.02 12.21
CA PHE A 63 -4.08 3.41 10.90
C PHE A 63 -5.42 2.83 10.47
N LYS A 64 -6.00 3.39 9.42
CA LYS A 64 -7.34 3.05 8.92
C LYS A 64 -7.23 2.31 7.59
N ILE A 65 -7.91 1.18 7.53
CA ILE A 65 -8.02 0.32 6.35
C ILE A 65 -9.47 0.32 5.92
N PHE A 66 -9.73 0.67 4.66
CA PHE A 66 -11.06 0.61 4.08
C PHE A 66 -11.07 -0.37 2.91
N THR A 67 -11.97 -1.34 2.98
CA THR A 67 -12.18 -2.39 1.97
C THR A 67 -13.59 -2.36 1.39
N ASP A 68 -14.39 -1.36 1.75
CA ASP A 68 -15.75 -1.12 1.28
C ASP A 68 -15.78 -0.62 -0.17
N THR A 69 -16.91 -0.82 -0.85
CA THR A 69 -17.13 -0.39 -2.24
C THR A 69 -17.65 1.05 -2.32
N GLY A 70 -17.48 1.70 -3.47
CA GLY A 70 -18.08 3.01 -3.75
C GLY A 70 -17.15 4.22 -3.55
N ARG A 71 -15.90 4.00 -3.15
CA ARG A 71 -14.85 5.02 -3.14
C ARG A 71 -14.40 5.33 -4.57
N VAL A 72 -14.26 6.62 -4.89
CA VAL A 72 -13.71 7.06 -6.19
C VAL A 72 -12.19 6.99 -6.15
N CYS A 73 -11.59 6.40 -7.19
CA CYS A 73 -10.13 6.28 -7.31
C CYS A 73 -9.58 7.18 -8.41
N ARG A 74 -8.37 7.74 -8.17
CA ARG A 74 -7.57 8.44 -9.19
C ARG A 74 -6.16 7.86 -9.18
N PRO A 75 -5.75 7.11 -10.22
CA PRO A 75 -4.39 6.59 -10.32
C PRO A 75 -3.37 7.73 -10.32
N LEU A 76 -2.26 7.53 -9.61
CA LEU A 76 -1.15 8.47 -9.50
C LEU A 76 0.17 7.75 -9.74
N PHE A 77 1.17 8.48 -10.22
CA PHE A 77 2.53 7.96 -10.24
C PHE A 77 3.12 7.91 -8.83
N VAL A 78 3.94 6.89 -8.60
CA VAL A 78 4.61 6.64 -7.32
C VAL A 78 6.01 7.23 -7.37
N ILE A 79 6.41 7.88 -6.29
CA ILE A 79 7.78 8.33 -6.05
C ILE A 79 8.50 7.27 -5.22
N ASP A 80 9.73 6.95 -5.59
CA ASP A 80 10.62 6.15 -4.77
C ASP A 80 11.08 7.00 -3.58
N ASN A 81 10.72 6.57 -2.37
CA ASN A 81 11.05 7.29 -1.14
C ASN A 81 12.02 6.48 -0.27
N ASP A 82 12.59 5.38 -0.77
CA ASP A 82 13.61 4.65 -0.02
C ASP A 82 14.92 5.47 -0.02
N PRO A 83 15.43 5.92 1.14
CA PRO A 83 16.68 6.67 1.20
C PRO A 83 17.90 5.87 0.72
N LYS A 84 17.79 4.54 0.65
CA LYS A 84 18.85 3.66 0.16
C LYS A 84 18.80 3.44 -1.35
N SER A 85 17.70 3.82 -2.00
CA SER A 85 17.57 3.74 -3.45
C SER A 85 18.38 4.84 -4.13
N GLU A 86 19.08 4.51 -5.20
CA GLU A 86 19.74 5.50 -6.04
C GLU A 86 18.75 6.49 -6.67
N ASN A 87 17.48 6.09 -6.82
CA ASN A 87 16.39 6.90 -7.37
C ASN A 87 15.54 7.58 -6.29
N SER A 88 16.04 7.73 -5.06
CA SER A 88 15.29 8.36 -3.97
C SER A 88 14.82 9.78 -4.34
N GLY A 89 13.53 10.04 -4.17
CA GLY A 89 12.86 11.28 -4.60
C GLY A 89 12.42 11.30 -6.07
N GLY A 90 12.80 10.29 -6.86
CA GLY A 90 12.46 10.16 -8.28
C GLY A 90 11.16 9.38 -8.54
N LEU A 91 10.62 9.51 -9.76
CA LEU A 91 9.50 8.68 -10.21
C LEU A 91 9.91 7.22 -10.35
N VAL A 92 9.06 6.31 -9.90
CA VAL A 92 9.23 4.86 -10.15
C VAL A 92 9.01 4.55 -11.64
N LEU A 93 8.17 5.32 -12.33
CA LEU A 93 8.03 5.23 -13.77
C LEU A 93 9.30 5.77 -14.45
N ASN A 94 9.99 4.91 -15.21
CA ASN A 94 11.17 5.29 -15.99
C ASN A 94 10.90 5.18 -17.50
N LYS A 95 11.88 5.61 -18.31
CA LYS A 95 11.79 5.55 -19.78
C LYS A 95 11.76 4.13 -20.33
N GLU A 96 12.34 3.16 -19.61
CA GLU A 96 12.31 1.76 -20.01
C GLU A 96 10.89 1.18 -19.91
N HIS A 97 10.14 1.53 -18.86
CA HIS A 97 8.72 1.16 -18.74
C HIS A 97 7.89 1.71 -19.91
N ILE A 98 8.15 2.95 -20.34
CA ILE A 98 7.45 3.57 -21.48
C ILE A 98 7.76 2.82 -22.77
N ARG A 99 9.04 2.51 -23.03
CA ARG A 99 9.44 1.74 -24.22
C ARG A 99 8.80 0.36 -24.27
N LYS A 100 8.71 -0.33 -23.13
CA LYS A 100 7.99 -1.62 -23.04
C LYS A 100 6.51 -1.46 -23.40
N LEU A 101 5.83 -0.47 -22.84
CA LEU A 101 4.43 -0.18 -23.16
C LEU A 101 4.21 0.22 -24.63
N GLU A 102 5.19 0.87 -25.27
CA GLU A 102 5.14 1.19 -26.70
C GLU A 102 5.29 -0.07 -27.55
N ALA A 103 6.24 -0.96 -27.22
CA ALA A 103 6.40 -2.24 -27.91
C ALA A 103 5.18 -3.15 -27.76
N ASP A 104 4.53 -3.14 -26.60
CA ASP A 104 3.31 -3.93 -26.35
C ASP A 104 2.14 -3.53 -27.26
N LYS A 105 2.14 -2.31 -27.83
CA LYS A 105 1.07 -1.87 -28.77
C LYS A 105 1.12 -2.60 -30.10
N ASP A 106 2.28 -3.10 -30.48
CA ASP A 106 2.49 -3.79 -31.76
C ASP A 106 2.22 -5.30 -31.64
N LEU A 107 1.95 -5.80 -30.43
CA LEU A 107 1.60 -7.21 -30.20
C LEU A 107 0.17 -7.52 -30.62
N PRO A 108 -0.09 -8.71 -31.20
CA PRO A 108 -1.45 -9.16 -31.52
C PRO A 108 -2.34 -9.20 -30.26
N THR A 109 -3.53 -8.62 -30.36
CA THR A 109 -4.48 -8.50 -29.23
C THR A 109 -4.98 -9.85 -28.72
N ASP A 110 -4.88 -10.89 -29.53
CA ASP A 110 -5.29 -12.29 -29.30
C ASP A 110 -4.19 -13.17 -28.72
N MET A 111 -2.95 -12.67 -28.60
CA MET A 111 -1.82 -13.40 -28.02
C MET A 111 -2.08 -13.70 -26.53
N ALA A 112 -1.85 -14.94 -26.10
CA ALA A 112 -2.15 -15.36 -24.74
C ALA A 112 -1.24 -14.65 -23.71
N PRO A 113 -1.70 -14.39 -22.46
CA PRO A 113 -0.90 -13.68 -21.46
C PRO A 113 0.45 -14.32 -21.13
N GLU A 114 0.56 -15.65 -21.29
CA GLU A 114 1.82 -16.38 -21.09
C GLU A 114 2.83 -16.12 -22.21
N GLU A 115 2.35 -16.02 -23.46
CA GLU A 115 3.20 -15.75 -24.64
C GLU A 115 3.73 -14.30 -24.66
N ARG A 116 3.04 -13.37 -23.99
CA ARG A 116 3.47 -11.97 -23.85
C ARG A 116 4.55 -11.75 -22.79
N ARG A 117 4.86 -12.77 -21.97
CA ARG A 117 5.83 -12.68 -20.86
C ARG A 117 7.23 -13.16 -21.23
N GLU A 118 7.37 -13.89 -22.35
CA GLU A 118 8.64 -14.29 -22.96
C GLU A 118 9.25 -13.14 -23.79
#